data_AF-A0A4Q4UTG7-F1
#
_entry.id   AF-A0A4Q4UTG7-F1
#
_cell.length_a   1.000
_cell.length_b   1.000
_cell.length_c   1.000
_cell.angle_alpha   90.00
_cell.angle_beta   90.00
_cell.angle_gamma   90.00
#
_symmetry.space_group_name_H-M   'P 1'
#
loop_
_entity.id
_entity.type
_entity.pdbx_description
1 polymer ?
#
loop_
_entity_poly.entity_id
_entity_poly.type
_entity_poly.pdbx_seq_one_letter_code
_entity_poly.pdbx_strand_id
1 'polypeptide(L)'
;MAPPSAKANLLAGAVLSLAALSHCEPVSGNLYLVPMEPTTDPTNHIGCLDATGRLTLDDCATFTWDAETWSGGNLVSAAAGPCTVNDESQPTNEDAVYGGLVHALFCSHNPAPDTQFYTVNGLDGRLCQGNLRCAWDIPITGKPALDAQVLVWPFVWGSQQTGVPEGHTQVALFLQ
;
A
#
# COMPACT_ATOMS: atom_id res chain seq x y z
N MET A 1 -71.52 -39.70 0.73
CA MET A 1 -70.96 -39.05 -0.48
C MET A 1 -70.00 -37.97 -0.03
N ALA A 2 -68.75 -37.99 -0.50
CA ALA A 2 -67.72 -36.96 -0.29
C ALA A 2 -67.59 -36.10 -1.58
N PRO A 3 -66.82 -34.99 -1.63
CA PRO A 3 -66.59 -33.88 -0.69
C PRO A 3 -66.90 -32.51 -1.39
N PRO A 4 -66.40 -31.34 -0.92
CA PRO A 4 -65.23 -30.83 -1.63
C PRO A 4 -64.11 -30.25 -0.74
N SER A 5 -62.90 -30.72 -1.07
CA SER A 5 -61.59 -30.08 -1.05
C SER A 5 -61.48 -28.64 -0.51
N ALA A 6 -60.81 -28.48 0.64
CA ALA A 6 -60.20 -27.21 1.04
C ALA A 6 -58.88 -27.03 0.27
N LYS A 7 -58.77 -25.92 -0.46
CA LYS A 7 -57.58 -25.53 -1.23
C LYS A 7 -56.46 -25.13 -0.26
N ALA A 8 -55.34 -25.84 -0.32
CA ALA A 8 -54.10 -25.42 0.32
C ALA A 8 -53.49 -24.28 -0.52
N ASN A 9 -53.47 -23.06 0.03
CA ASN A 9 -52.72 -21.95 -0.54
C ASN A 9 -51.24 -22.16 -0.18
N LEU A 10 -50.46 -22.60 -1.17
CA LEU A 10 -49.00 -22.52 -1.14
C LEU A 10 -48.59 -21.05 -1.21
N LEU A 11 -48.20 -20.48 -0.07
CA LEU A 11 -47.41 -19.24 -0.04
C LEU A 11 -45.95 -19.64 -0.30
N ALA A 12 -45.54 -19.56 -1.56
CA ALA A 12 -44.13 -19.60 -1.93
C ALA A 12 -43.45 -18.33 -1.38
N GLY A 13 -42.79 -18.46 -0.24
CA GLY A 13 -41.92 -17.41 0.29
C GLY A 13 -40.73 -17.23 -0.66
N ALA A 14 -40.64 -16.07 -1.30
CA ALA A 14 -39.50 -15.69 -2.10
C ALA A 14 -38.26 -15.61 -1.19
N VAL A 15 -37.31 -16.51 -1.41
CA VAL A 15 -35.97 -16.39 -0.83
C VAL A 15 -35.27 -15.26 -1.60
N LEU A 16 -35.24 -14.06 -1.02
CA LEU A 16 -34.29 -13.03 -1.47
C LEU A 16 -32.90 -13.51 -1.10
N SER A 17 -32.22 -14.18 -2.03
CA SER A 17 -30.78 -14.30 -1.99
C SER A 17 -30.19 -12.91 -2.14
N LEU A 18 -29.81 -12.28 -1.03
CA LEU A 18 -28.83 -11.21 -1.08
C LEU A 18 -27.53 -11.83 -1.57
N ALA A 19 -27.17 -11.57 -2.83
CA ALA A 19 -25.79 -11.68 -3.22
C ALA A 19 -24.99 -10.74 -2.31
N ALA A 20 -24.20 -11.32 -1.40
CA ALA A 20 -23.16 -10.57 -0.73
C ALA A 20 -22.22 -10.10 -1.85
N LEU A 21 -22.37 -8.84 -2.24
CA LEU A 21 -21.28 -8.14 -2.92
C LEU A 21 -20.13 -8.20 -1.93
N SER A 22 -19.14 -9.05 -2.22
CA SER A 22 -17.84 -8.99 -1.57
C SER A 22 -17.23 -7.65 -1.98
N HIS A 23 -17.68 -6.57 -1.35
CA HIS A 23 -16.96 -5.33 -1.39
C HIS A 23 -15.62 -5.64 -0.73
N CYS A 24 -14.53 -5.45 -1.48
CA CYS A 24 -13.22 -5.32 -0.86
C CYS A 24 -13.35 -4.13 0.09
N GLU A 25 -13.53 -4.40 1.38
CA GLU A 25 -13.59 -3.34 2.37
C GLU A 25 -12.23 -2.64 2.39
N PRO A 26 -12.24 -1.30 2.47
CA PRO A 26 -11.01 -0.54 2.59
C PRO A 26 -10.23 -1.03 3.81
N VAL A 27 -8.94 -1.35 3.63
CA VAL A 27 -8.08 -1.78 4.73
C VAL A 27 -7.34 -0.56 5.24
N SER A 28 -7.45 -0.27 6.55
CA SER A 28 -6.72 0.85 7.16
C SER A 28 -5.72 0.38 8.21
N GLY A 29 -4.58 1.05 8.27
CA GLY A 29 -3.48 0.69 9.15
C GLY A 29 -2.31 1.66 9.03
N ASN A 30 -1.28 1.49 9.84
CA ASN A 30 -0.02 2.19 9.66
C ASN A 30 0.80 1.49 8.57
N LEU A 31 1.62 2.26 7.85
CA LEU A 31 2.60 1.70 6.91
C LEU A 31 3.97 1.67 7.55
N TYR A 32 4.48 0.46 7.78
CA TYR A 32 5.81 0.23 8.35
C TYR A 32 6.83 -0.07 7.26
N LEU A 33 8.06 0.41 7.47
CA LEU A 33 9.22 0.00 6.69
C LEU A 33 9.87 -1.20 7.38
N VAL A 34 9.74 -2.37 6.76
CA VAL A 34 10.26 -3.63 7.28
C VAL A 34 11.41 -4.15 6.42
N PRO A 35 12.29 -5.01 6.96
CA PRO A 35 13.27 -5.71 6.15
C PRO A 35 12.64 -6.49 4.98
N MET A 36 13.36 -6.58 3.86
CA MET A 36 12.92 -7.32 2.67
C MET A 36 12.73 -8.81 2.94
N GLU A 37 13.57 -9.39 3.79
CA GLU A 37 13.41 -10.79 4.19
C GLU A 37 12.10 -10.99 4.97
N PRO A 38 11.38 -12.10 4.74
CA PRO A 38 10.19 -12.43 5.51
C PRO A 38 10.51 -12.44 7.00
N THR A 39 9.92 -11.50 7.73
CA THR A 39 9.93 -11.53 9.19
C THR A 39 8.54 -11.91 9.66
N THR A 40 8.46 -12.90 10.53
CA THR A 40 7.21 -13.26 11.24
C THR A 40 6.96 -12.32 12.42
N ASP A 41 7.87 -11.38 12.67
CA ASP A 41 7.78 -10.43 13.76
C ASP A 41 7.29 -9.06 13.24
N PRO A 42 6.02 -8.71 13.47
CA PRO A 42 5.47 -7.41 13.06
C PRO A 42 6.13 -6.22 13.79
N THR A 43 6.91 -6.46 14.85
CA THR A 43 7.63 -5.41 15.59
C THR A 43 9.00 -5.10 14.99
N ASN A 44 9.47 -5.91 14.04
CA ASN A 44 10.75 -5.71 13.38
C ASN A 44 10.64 -4.73 12.21
N HIS A 45 10.51 -3.44 12.54
CA HIS A 45 10.46 -2.34 11.58
C HIS A 45 11.55 -1.29 11.85
N ILE A 46 11.95 -0.60 10.78
CA ILE A 46 12.89 0.52 10.81
C ILE A 46 12.18 1.78 11.31
N GLY A 47 10.90 1.91 10.98
CA GLY A 47 10.01 3.00 11.33
C GLY A 47 8.70 2.88 10.54
N CYS A 48 7.97 3.97 10.43
CA CYS A 48 6.68 4.04 9.75
C CYS A 48 6.62 5.25 8.83
N LEU A 49 5.62 5.30 7.95
CA LEU A 49 5.35 6.48 7.14
C LEU A 49 4.55 7.52 7.93
N ASP A 50 4.97 8.78 7.82
CA ASP A 50 4.18 9.94 8.21
C ASP A 50 3.08 10.25 7.20
N ALA A 51 2.23 11.23 7.49
CA ALA A 51 1.08 11.57 6.64
C ALA A 51 1.48 12.05 5.24
N THR A 52 2.74 12.43 5.04
CA THR A 52 3.29 12.88 3.75
C THR A 52 3.99 11.77 2.99
N GLY A 53 4.11 10.56 3.55
CA GLY A 53 4.78 9.42 2.91
C GLY A 53 6.28 9.34 3.19
N ARG A 54 6.79 10.03 4.23
CA ARG A 54 8.20 9.98 4.64
C ARG A 54 8.40 9.03 5.80
N LEU A 55 9.55 8.37 5.87
CA LEU A 55 9.93 7.53 6.99
C LEU A 55 10.19 8.39 8.24
N THR A 56 9.53 8.03 9.34
CA THR A 56 9.66 8.61 10.68
C THR A 56 9.66 7.51 11.76
N LEU A 57 9.93 7.88 13.02
CA LEU A 57 9.87 7.00 14.18
C LEU A 57 8.67 7.25 15.10
N ASP A 58 8.09 8.45 15.10
CA ASP A 58 7.12 8.88 16.10
C ASP A 58 5.79 9.36 15.52
N ASP A 59 5.78 9.93 14.31
CA ASP A 59 4.58 10.44 13.63
C ASP A 59 3.96 9.43 12.65
N CYS A 60 3.64 8.22 13.13
CA CYS A 60 3.07 7.18 12.27
C CYS A 60 1.63 7.51 11.84
N ALA A 61 1.44 7.82 10.56
CA ALA A 61 0.11 8.09 10.02
C ALA A 61 -0.68 6.81 9.74
N THR A 62 -2.00 6.95 9.81
CA THR A 62 -2.93 5.92 9.32
C THR A 62 -3.15 6.12 7.83
N PHE A 63 -3.06 5.02 7.10
CA PHE A 63 -3.31 4.93 5.67
C PHE A 63 -4.54 4.08 5.40
N THR A 64 -5.19 4.37 4.30
CA THR A 64 -6.30 3.58 3.77
C THR A 64 -5.90 3.03 2.41
N TRP A 65 -6.02 1.70 2.26
CA TRP A 65 -5.80 0.96 1.03
C TRP A 65 -7.16 0.60 0.42
N ASP A 66 -7.45 1.22 -0.72
CA ASP A 66 -8.77 1.21 -1.34
C ASP A 66 -8.71 0.70 -2.78
N ALA A 67 -9.62 -0.20 -3.14
CA ALA A 67 -9.77 -0.64 -4.52
C ALA A 67 -10.30 0.52 -5.39
N GLU A 68 -9.57 0.87 -6.44
CA GLU A 68 -9.96 1.88 -7.40
C GLU A 68 -10.77 1.24 -8.52
N THR A 69 -12.05 1.61 -8.57
CA THR A 69 -13.06 0.96 -9.42
C THR A 69 -12.85 1.14 -10.92
N TRP A 70 -12.12 2.16 -11.37
CA TRP A 70 -12.01 2.51 -12.80
C TRP A 70 -10.78 1.92 -13.50
N SER A 71 -9.64 1.92 -12.83
CA SER A 71 -8.33 1.47 -13.31
C SER A 71 -7.97 0.05 -12.89
N GLY A 72 -8.74 -0.54 -11.96
CA GLY A 72 -8.48 -1.88 -11.43
C GLY A 72 -7.21 -1.97 -10.57
N GLY A 73 -6.62 -0.84 -10.18
CA GLY A 73 -5.56 -0.75 -9.18
C GLY A 73 -6.09 -0.41 -7.80
N ASN A 74 -5.22 -0.40 -6.80
CA ASN A 74 -5.58 0.09 -5.47
C ASN A 74 -4.82 1.36 -5.16
N LEU A 75 -5.46 2.28 -4.44
CA LEU A 75 -4.84 3.52 -3.97
C LEU A 75 -4.45 3.35 -2.51
N VAL A 76 -3.35 3.99 -2.15
CA VAL A 76 -2.94 4.20 -0.76
C VAL A 76 -3.10 5.68 -0.48
N SER A 77 -3.79 6.03 0.59
CA SER A 77 -4.01 7.43 0.97
C SER A 77 -3.84 7.65 2.46
N ALA A 78 -3.38 8.83 2.83
CA ALA A 78 -3.33 9.33 4.20
C ALA A 78 -4.24 10.56 4.35
N ALA A 79 -4.27 11.16 5.54
CA ALA A 79 -4.98 12.42 5.76
C ALA A 79 -4.52 13.56 4.82
N ALA A 80 -3.26 13.53 4.37
CA ALA A 80 -2.73 14.49 3.42
C ALA A 80 -3.25 14.29 1.98
N GLY A 81 -3.83 13.13 1.66
CA GLY A 81 -4.32 12.76 0.33
C GLY A 81 -3.74 11.43 -0.16
N PRO A 82 -4.02 11.06 -1.42
CA PRO A 82 -3.43 9.88 -2.03
C PRO A 82 -1.91 9.99 -2.18
N CYS A 83 -1.23 8.84 -2.11
CA CYS A 83 0.20 8.73 -2.25
C CYS A 83 0.60 8.42 -3.70
N THR A 84 1.65 9.08 -4.19
CA THR A 84 2.20 8.88 -5.53
C THR A 84 3.72 8.98 -5.53
N VAL A 85 4.35 8.39 -6.55
CA VAL A 85 5.78 8.55 -6.87
C VAL A 85 5.99 9.33 -8.18
N ASN A 86 4.92 9.95 -8.69
CA ASN A 86 4.91 10.72 -9.93
C ASN A 86 4.76 12.23 -9.70
N ASP A 87 4.91 12.69 -8.45
CA ASP A 87 4.96 14.11 -8.14
C ASP A 87 6.36 14.67 -8.47
N GLU A 88 6.46 15.37 -9.60
CA GLU A 88 7.70 15.98 -10.11
C GLU A 88 8.30 17.04 -9.16
N SER A 89 7.53 17.53 -8.19
CA SER A 89 8.04 18.45 -7.17
C SER A 89 8.87 17.77 -6.08
N GLN A 90 8.82 16.44 -6.00
CA GLN A 90 9.58 15.67 -5.01
C GLN A 90 10.99 15.32 -5.50
N PRO A 91 11.97 15.19 -4.60
CA PRO A 91 13.34 14.81 -4.99
C PRO A 91 13.40 13.43 -5.65
N THR A 92 14.30 13.26 -6.62
CA THR A 92 14.65 11.95 -7.17
C THR A 92 15.79 11.31 -6.37
N ASN A 93 15.99 10.00 -6.55
CA ASN A 93 17.09 9.27 -5.92
C ASN A 93 18.38 9.39 -6.73
N GLU A 94 19.05 10.54 -6.64
CA GLU A 94 20.24 10.86 -7.44
C GLU A 94 21.42 9.87 -7.23
N ASP A 95 21.43 9.11 -6.14
CA ASP A 95 22.43 8.10 -5.83
C ASP A 95 22.21 6.78 -6.62
N ALA A 96 21.01 6.57 -7.18
CA ALA A 96 20.65 5.36 -7.91
C ALA A 96 20.84 5.49 -9.43
N VAL A 97 21.53 4.51 -10.03
CA VAL A 97 21.77 4.45 -11.48
C VAL A 97 20.47 4.31 -12.25
N TYR A 98 19.57 3.42 -11.79
CA TYR A 98 18.26 3.20 -12.45
C TYR A 98 17.11 3.92 -11.72
N GLY A 99 17.31 4.29 -10.46
CA GLY A 99 16.32 5.03 -9.65
C GLY A 99 16.41 6.56 -9.79
N GLY A 100 17.45 7.09 -10.44
CA GLY A 100 17.74 8.54 -10.50
C GLY A 100 16.68 9.43 -11.14
N LEU A 101 15.69 8.85 -11.81
CA LEU A 101 14.54 9.57 -12.40
C LEU A 101 13.22 9.29 -11.68
N VAL A 102 13.24 8.54 -10.58
CA VAL A 102 12.04 8.20 -9.81
C VAL A 102 11.94 9.14 -8.63
N HIS A 103 10.78 9.77 -8.46
CA HIS A 103 10.52 10.70 -7.36
C HIS A 103 10.21 9.94 -6.06
N ALA A 104 10.45 10.61 -4.94
CA ALA A 104 10.13 10.06 -3.62
C ALA A 104 8.61 9.87 -3.48
N LEU A 105 8.22 8.85 -2.71
CA LEU A 105 6.85 8.65 -2.30
C LEU A 105 6.36 9.89 -1.56
N PHE A 106 5.21 10.40 -1.99
CA PHE A 106 4.61 11.57 -1.38
C PHE A 106 3.09 11.51 -1.42
N CYS A 107 2.45 11.89 -0.32
CA CYS A 107 1.01 11.92 -0.18
C CYS A 107 0.52 13.37 -0.09
N SER A 108 -0.35 13.77 -1.04
CA SER A 108 -0.99 15.09 -1.02
C SER A 108 -2.28 15.13 -1.83
N HIS A 109 -3.13 16.15 -1.59
CA HIS A 109 -4.38 16.37 -2.32
C HIS A 109 -4.19 16.97 -3.73
N ASN A 110 -2.98 17.41 -4.10
CA ASN A 110 -2.72 18.19 -5.30
C ASN A 110 -2.45 17.36 -6.58
N PRO A 111 -1.72 16.22 -6.56
CA PRO A 111 -1.54 15.39 -7.72
C PRO A 111 -2.69 14.37 -7.86
N ALA A 112 -3.05 14.07 -9.11
CA ALA A 112 -3.97 12.97 -9.39
C ALA A 112 -3.32 11.64 -8.98
N PRO A 113 -4.02 10.78 -8.21
CA PRO A 113 -3.51 9.46 -7.88
C PRO A 113 -3.38 8.61 -9.15
N ASP A 114 -2.15 8.36 -9.58
CA ASP A 114 -1.83 7.48 -10.71
C ASP A 114 -0.90 6.32 -10.30
N THR A 115 -0.41 6.34 -9.06
CA THR A 115 0.37 5.23 -8.50
C THR A 115 -0.59 4.18 -7.93
N GLN A 116 -0.61 3.02 -8.58
CA GLN A 116 -1.34 1.86 -8.10
C GLN A 116 -0.48 1.03 -7.16
N PHE A 117 -1.08 0.57 -6.06
CA PHE A 117 -0.48 -0.31 -5.08
C PHE A 117 -1.14 -1.69 -5.11
N TYR A 118 -0.33 -2.73 -4.92
CA TYR A 118 -0.78 -4.12 -4.89
C TYR A 118 -0.09 -4.88 -3.75
N THR A 119 -0.75 -5.92 -3.26
CA THR A 119 -0.13 -6.90 -2.36
C THR A 119 0.24 -8.15 -3.16
N VAL A 120 1.47 -8.67 -3.02
CA VAL A 120 1.91 -9.82 -3.82
C VAL A 120 1.23 -11.14 -3.44
N ASN A 121 0.63 -11.27 -2.25
CA ASN A 121 -0.08 -12.50 -1.87
C ASN A 121 -1.40 -12.31 -1.11
N GLY A 122 -1.98 -11.11 -1.06
CA GLY A 122 -3.24 -10.82 -0.36
C GLY A 122 -3.27 -11.11 1.15
N LEU A 123 -2.19 -11.68 1.72
CA LEU A 123 -2.10 -12.19 3.08
C LEU A 123 -0.83 -11.74 3.82
N ASP A 124 0.16 -11.17 3.12
CA ASP A 124 1.46 -10.80 3.70
C ASP A 124 1.60 -9.30 3.99
N GLY A 125 0.53 -8.51 3.81
CA GLY A 125 0.47 -7.07 4.14
C GLY A 125 1.46 -6.17 3.40
N ARG A 126 2.34 -6.72 2.55
CA ARG A 126 3.39 -5.97 1.86
C ARG A 126 2.82 -5.23 0.66
N LEU A 127 3.10 -3.95 0.57
CA LEU A 127 2.66 -3.08 -0.52
C LEU A 127 3.74 -2.89 -1.57
N CYS A 128 3.35 -3.14 -2.81
CA CYS A 128 4.16 -3.03 -4.00
C CYS A 128 3.62 -1.92 -4.89
N GLN A 129 4.50 -1.14 -5.50
CA GLN A 129 4.16 -0.20 -6.55
C GLN A 129 3.94 -0.98 -7.86
N GLY A 130 2.75 -0.90 -8.43
CA GLY A 130 2.36 -1.72 -9.57
C GLY A 130 2.44 -3.22 -9.28
N ASN A 131 2.64 -4.04 -10.31
CA ASN A 131 2.46 -5.50 -10.18
C ASN A 131 3.62 -6.25 -9.48
N LEU A 132 4.86 -5.73 -9.55
CA LEU A 132 6.05 -6.50 -9.13
C LEU A 132 7.09 -5.71 -8.31
N ARG A 133 6.89 -4.42 -8.05
CA ARG A 133 7.91 -3.59 -7.37
C ARG A 133 7.59 -3.44 -5.88
N CYS A 134 7.98 -4.42 -5.09
CA CYS A 134 7.75 -4.46 -3.64
C CYS A 134 8.91 -3.94 -2.79
N ALA A 135 10.07 -3.77 -3.42
CA ALA A 135 11.25 -3.22 -2.79
C ALA A 135 11.23 -1.69 -2.89
N TRP A 136 11.63 -1.08 -1.80
CA TRP A 136 11.79 0.36 -1.61
C TRP A 136 13.21 0.64 -1.15
N ASP A 137 13.66 1.87 -1.38
CA ASP A 137 15.00 2.36 -1.12
C ASP A 137 14.92 3.55 -0.16
N ILE A 138 15.69 3.51 0.93
CA ILE A 138 15.86 4.61 1.88
C ILE A 138 17.34 4.98 2.03
N PRO A 139 17.69 6.28 2.12
CA PRO A 139 19.06 6.78 2.11
C PRO A 139 19.72 6.75 3.50
N ILE A 140 19.44 5.71 4.28
CA ILE A 140 20.03 5.50 5.60
C ILE A 140 20.35 4.03 5.82
N THR A 141 21.29 3.77 6.72
CA THR A 141 21.54 2.43 7.29
C THR A 141 21.09 2.43 8.74
N GLY A 142 20.12 1.59 9.09
CA GLY A 142 19.58 1.49 10.45
C GLY A 142 18.38 2.39 10.71
N LYS A 143 18.22 2.84 11.97
CA LYS A 143 17.05 3.62 12.39
C LYS A 143 17.22 5.12 12.09
N PRO A 144 16.14 5.84 11.71
CA PRO A 144 16.17 7.29 11.61
C PRO A 144 16.52 7.94 12.95
N ALA A 145 16.92 9.22 12.93
CA ALA A 145 16.86 10.04 14.14
C ALA A 145 15.38 10.29 14.52
N LEU A 146 15.10 10.63 15.79
CA LEU A 146 13.72 10.76 16.30
C LEU A 146 12.87 11.76 15.50
N ASP A 147 13.48 12.84 15.01
CA ASP A 147 12.85 13.92 14.24
C ASP A 147 13.19 13.87 12.74
N ALA A 148 13.83 12.79 12.27
CA ALA A 148 14.20 12.66 10.87
C ALA A 148 12.99 12.29 10.02
N GLN A 149 12.79 13.07 8.95
CA GLN A 149 11.86 12.72 7.87
C GLN A 149 12.65 12.25 6.66
N VAL A 150 12.72 10.92 6.50
CA VAL A 150 13.56 10.28 5.50
C VAL A 150 12.74 9.98 4.24
N LEU A 151 13.28 10.36 3.08
CA LEU A 151 12.65 10.08 1.79
C LEU A 151 12.64 8.58 1.49
N VAL A 152 11.59 8.12 0.82
CA VAL A 152 11.40 6.72 0.46
C VAL A 152 11.16 6.64 -1.05
N TRP A 153 12.00 5.89 -1.76
CA TRP A 153 11.88 5.74 -3.21
C TRP A 153 11.53 4.29 -3.59
N PRO A 154 10.83 4.06 -4.71
CA PRO A 154 10.78 2.74 -5.31
C PRO A 154 12.18 2.24 -5.67
N PHE A 155 12.51 1.01 -5.32
CA PHE A 155 13.76 0.40 -5.74
C PHE A 155 13.70 0.02 -7.23
N VAL A 156 14.70 0.46 -8.00
CA VAL A 156 14.86 0.11 -9.41
C VAL A 156 16.27 -0.44 -9.63
N TRP A 157 16.35 -1.60 -10.29
CA TRP A 157 17.60 -2.31 -10.54
C TRP A 157 17.83 -2.57 -12.03
N GLY A 158 19.08 -2.87 -12.36
CA GLY A 158 19.48 -3.32 -13.69
C GLY A 158 20.93 -3.82 -13.69
N SER A 159 21.51 -4.04 -14.87
CA SER A 159 22.83 -4.66 -15.01
C SER A 159 23.97 -3.89 -14.34
N GLN A 160 23.84 -2.57 -14.17
CA GLN A 160 24.85 -1.72 -13.54
C GLN A 160 24.68 -1.55 -12.03
N GLN A 161 23.51 -1.91 -11.49
CA GLN A 161 23.16 -1.73 -10.07
C GLN A 161 22.07 -2.75 -9.71
N THR A 162 22.47 -3.83 -9.03
CA THR A 162 21.59 -4.94 -8.63
C THR A 162 21.02 -4.79 -7.22
N GLY A 163 21.51 -3.82 -6.45
CA GLY A 163 21.06 -3.48 -5.10
C GLY A 163 20.91 -1.97 -4.94
N VAL A 164 20.49 -1.53 -3.75
CA VAL A 164 20.43 -0.09 -3.42
C VAL A 164 21.83 0.54 -3.42
N PRO A 165 21.95 1.87 -3.58
CA PRO A 165 23.23 2.58 -3.48
C PRO A 165 23.98 2.33 -2.16
N GLU A 166 25.28 2.63 -2.14
CA GLU A 166 26.05 2.57 -0.88
C GLU A 166 25.46 3.56 0.14
N GLY A 167 25.31 3.11 1.40
CA GLY A 167 24.69 3.91 2.46
C GLY A 167 23.16 3.86 2.52
N HIS A 168 22.53 3.15 1.57
CA HIS A 168 21.09 2.96 1.53
C HIS A 168 20.67 1.58 2.09
N THR A 169 19.39 1.45 2.44
CA THR A 169 18.77 0.19 2.86
C THR A 169 17.60 -0.16 1.95
N GLN A 170 17.55 -1.43 1.51
CA GLN A 170 16.39 -1.96 0.81
C GLN A 170 15.34 -2.46 1.80
N VAL A 171 14.09 -2.04 1.63
CA VAL A 171 12.98 -2.28 2.57
C VAL A 171 11.70 -2.65 1.83
N ALA A 172 10.69 -3.13 2.56
CA ALA A 172 9.33 -3.25 2.07
C ALA A 172 8.39 -2.36 2.87
N LEU A 173 7.32 -1.88 2.23
CA LEU A 173 6.19 -1.29 2.93
C LEU A 173 5.25 -2.40 3.41
N PHE A 174 4.82 -2.35 4.66
CA PHE A 174 3.91 -3.32 5.27
C PHE A 174 2.76 -2.60 5.97
N LEU A 175 1.52 -2.88 5.55
CA LEU A 175 0.30 -2.32 6.12
C LEU A 175 -0.17 -3.19 7.30
N GLN A 176 -0.33 -2.58 8.47
CA GLN A 176 -0.79 -3.24 9.71
C GLN A 176 -1.76 -2.38 10.51
#